data_AF-A0A8S9KNR3-F1
#
_entry.id   AF-A0A8S9KNR3-F1
#
_cell.length_a   1.000
_cell.length_b   1.000
_cell.length_c   1.000
_cell.angle_alpha   90.00
_cell.angle_beta   90.00
_cell.angle_gamma   90.00
#
_symmetry.space_group_name_H-M   'P 1'
#
loop_
_entity.id
_entity.type
_entity.pdbx_description
1 polymer ?
#
loop_
_entity_poly.entity_id
_entity_poly.type
_entity_poly.pdbx_seq_one_letter_code
_entity_poly.pdbx_strand_id
1 'polypeptide(L)'
;MASVLLFVMWALVAAIPCQDRGLQVHFNVPRSFQWGGSLMSLHDRIIEESRKRERRNSCGLLKEINQIERSSRLMGELVDSVQFPLSEEKEVGVRERVEELGKVHEALKNGLDPFERKVREVFHRIVRSRTEGLESVGTAP
;
A
#
# COMPACT_ATOMS: atom_id res chain seq x y z
N MET A 1 12.82 -14.50 -22.36
CA MET A 1 12.82 -14.70 -20.89
C MET A 1 12.93 -13.37 -20.14
N ALA A 2 13.95 -12.53 -20.36
CA ALA A 2 14.13 -11.25 -19.65
C ALA A 2 12.92 -10.30 -19.68
N SER A 3 12.24 -10.16 -20.83
CA SER A 3 11.03 -9.30 -20.94
C SER A 3 9.85 -9.79 -20.10
N VAL A 4 9.71 -11.11 -19.93
CA VAL A 4 8.67 -11.71 -19.09
C VAL A 4 8.99 -11.46 -17.62
N LEU A 5 10.26 -11.64 -17.21
CA LEU A 5 10.70 -11.35 -15.84
C LEU A 5 10.51 -9.86 -15.50
N LEU A 6 10.91 -8.95 -16.41
CA LEU A 6 10.66 -7.51 -16.25
C LEU A 6 9.18 -7.22 -16.07
N PHE A 7 8.31 -7.85 -16.87
CA PHE A 7 6.86 -7.68 -16.77
C PHE A 7 6.31 -8.17 -15.43
N VAL A 8 6.75 -9.33 -14.96
CA VAL A 8 6.33 -9.88 -13.66
C VAL A 8 6.79 -8.96 -12.52
N MET A 9 8.04 -8.52 -12.54
CA MET A 9 8.58 -7.61 -11.53
C MET A 9 7.82 -6.27 -11.53
N TRP A 10 7.49 -5.73 -12.70
CA TRP A 10 6.66 -4.54 -12.82
C TRP A 10 5.23 -4.76 -12.30
N ALA A 11 4.59 -5.88 -12.65
CA ALA A 11 3.22 -6.16 -12.22
C ALA A 11 3.11 -6.31 -10.70
N LEU A 12 4.13 -6.89 -10.05
CA LEU A 12 4.22 -6.96 -8.59
C LEU A 12 4.29 -5.58 -7.94
N VAL A 13 5.03 -4.66 -8.55
CA VAL A 13 5.15 -3.26 -8.13
C VAL A 13 3.82 -2.51 -8.36
N ALA A 14 3.19 -2.69 -9.52
CA ALA A 14 1.91 -2.07 -9.87
C ALA A 14 0.73 -2.51 -8.97
N ALA A 15 0.82 -3.68 -8.33
CA ALA A 15 -0.18 -4.15 -7.36
C ALA A 15 -0.17 -3.36 -6.03
N ILE A 16 0.91 -2.63 -5.74
CA ILE A 16 1.10 -1.92 -4.48
C ILE A 16 0.45 -0.51 -4.56
N PRO A 17 -0.59 -0.21 -3.76
CA PRO A 17 -1.39 1.03 -3.88
C PRO A 17 -0.69 2.34 -3.51
N CYS A 18 0.59 2.31 -3.15
CA CYS A 18 1.35 3.49 -2.71
C CYS A 18 2.32 4.03 -3.77
N GLN A 19 2.32 3.49 -4.98
CA GLN A 19 3.34 3.78 -5.98
C GLN A 19 2.78 4.46 -7.23
N ASP A 20 2.42 5.74 -7.12
CA ASP A 20 2.01 6.59 -8.28
C ASP A 20 3.08 6.66 -9.37
N ARG A 21 4.35 6.45 -9.02
CA ARG A 21 5.50 6.62 -9.93
C ARG A 21 5.94 5.35 -10.65
N GLY A 22 5.45 4.17 -10.25
CA GLY A 22 5.93 2.87 -10.78
C GLY A 22 5.21 2.37 -12.03
N LEU A 23 4.08 3.00 -12.39
CA LEU A 23 3.19 2.52 -13.44
C LEU A 23 3.63 2.94 -14.86
N GLN A 24 4.47 3.96 -14.98
CA GLN A 24 4.94 4.49 -16.28
C GLN A 24 6.18 3.77 -16.83
N VAL A 25 6.20 2.44 -16.80
CA VAL A 25 7.27 1.68 -17.47
C VAL A 25 6.81 1.36 -18.88
N HIS A 26 7.49 1.92 -19.89
CA HIS A 26 7.24 1.55 -21.28
C HIS A 26 7.77 0.14 -21.56
N PHE A 27 6.87 -0.84 -21.58
CA PHE A 27 7.18 -2.15 -22.13
C PHE A 27 7.14 -2.10 -23.65
N ASN A 28 8.27 -2.38 -24.29
CA ASN A 28 8.32 -2.61 -25.73
C ASN A 28 8.85 -4.02 -25.99
N VAL A 29 7.93 -4.96 -26.22
CA VAL A 29 8.27 -6.35 -26.52
C VAL A 29 8.26 -6.52 -28.04
N PRO A 30 9.36 -6.98 -28.66
CA PRO A 30 9.41 -7.23 -30.09
C PRO A 30 8.29 -8.16 -30.56
N ARG A 31 7.60 -7.80 -31.65
CA ARG A 31 6.51 -8.60 -32.25
C ARG A 31 6.97 -9.95 -32.81
N SER A 32 8.28 -10.23 -32.82
CA SER A 32 8.85 -11.53 -33.18
C SER A 32 8.47 -12.64 -32.19
N PHE A 33 8.05 -12.29 -30.97
CA PHE A 33 7.60 -13.26 -29.97
C PHE A 33 6.10 -13.53 -30.07
N GLN A 34 5.71 -14.79 -30.23
CA GLN A 34 4.30 -15.22 -30.30
C GLN A 34 3.47 -14.81 -29.06
N TRP A 35 4.09 -14.73 -27.88
CA TRP A 35 3.46 -14.28 -26.62
C TRP A 35 3.46 -12.75 -26.43
N GLY A 36 4.17 -12.00 -27.29
CA GLY A 36 4.34 -10.55 -27.12
C GLY A 36 3.01 -9.79 -27.18
N GLY A 37 2.11 -10.17 -28.08
CA GLY A 37 0.79 -9.56 -28.19
C GLY A 37 -0.07 -9.75 -26.94
N SER A 38 -0.13 -10.98 -26.40
CA SER A 38 -0.87 -11.28 -25.17
C SER A 38 -0.28 -10.56 -23.95
N LEU A 39 1.04 -10.42 -23.88
CA LEU A 39 1.71 -9.71 -22.80
C LEU A 39 1.41 -8.20 -22.83
N MET A 40 1.38 -7.58 -24.02
CA MET A 40 1.01 -6.17 -24.15
C MET A 40 -0.48 -5.94 -23.85
N SER A 41 -1.36 -6.88 -24.22
CA SER A 41 -2.76 -6.82 -23.83
C SER A 41 -2.97 -6.84 -22.31
N LEU A 42 -2.21 -7.69 -21.60
CA LEU A 42 -2.21 -7.73 -20.13
C LEU A 42 -1.69 -6.43 -19.52
N HIS A 43 -0.57 -5.91 -20.04
CA HIS A 43 0.00 -4.63 -19.62
C HIS A 43 -1.02 -3.49 -19.71
N ASP A 44 -1.68 -3.35 -20.86
CA ASP A 44 -2.65 -2.29 -21.10
C ASP A 44 -3.87 -2.43 -20.18
N ARG A 45 -4.31 -3.67 -19.93
CA ARG A 45 -5.42 -3.91 -19.01
C ARG A 45 -5.08 -3.53 -17.57
N ILE A 46 -3.87 -3.84 -17.11
CA ILE A 46 -3.40 -3.47 -15.77
C ILE A 46 -3.33 -1.94 -15.62
N ILE A 47 -2.83 -1.23 -16.64
CA ILE A 47 -2.80 0.24 -16.64
C ILE A 47 -4.22 0.81 -16.59
N GLU A 48 -5.15 0.30 -17.39
CA GLU A 48 -6.52 0.79 -17.40
C GLU A 48 -7.24 0.57 -16.06
N GLU A 49 -7.09 -0.61 -15.45
CA GLU A 49 -7.70 -0.89 -14.14
C GLU A 49 -7.06 -0.05 -13.01
N SER A 50 -5.76 0.24 -13.08
CA SER A 50 -5.10 1.09 -12.08
C SER A 50 -5.55 2.56 -12.14
N ARG A 51 -5.78 3.12 -13.34
CA ARG A 51 -6.36 4.46 -13.53
C ARG A 51 -7.79 4.57 -12.98
N LYS A 52 -8.60 3.51 -13.12
CA LYS A 52 -9.94 3.47 -12.52
C LYS A 52 -9.89 3.48 -10.99
N ARG A 53 -8.86 2.84 -10.41
CA ARG A 53 -8.63 2.82 -8.96
C ARG A 53 -8.20 4.19 -8.41
N GLU A 54 -7.33 4.90 -9.14
CA GLU A 54 -6.89 6.26 -8.80
C GLU A 54 -8.08 7.23 -8.69
N ARG A 55 -9.02 7.18 -9.65
CA ARG A 55 -10.24 8.01 -9.64
C ARG A 55 -11.16 7.77 -8.44
N ARG A 56 -11.06 6.63 -7.75
CA ARG A 56 -11.85 6.36 -6.54
C ARG A 56 -11.28 7.03 -5.29
N ASN A 57 -10.18 7.78 -5.41
CA ASN A 57 -9.52 8.47 -4.29
C ASN A 57 -9.35 7.54 -3.08
N SER A 58 -9.14 6.25 -3.34
CA SER A 58 -8.80 5.28 -2.32
C SER A 58 -7.30 5.41 -2.12
N CYS A 59 -6.89 6.55 -1.56
CA CYS A 59 -5.60 6.64 -0.92
C CYS A 59 -5.57 5.44 0.04
N GLY A 60 -4.68 4.48 -0.23
CA GLY A 60 -4.57 3.22 0.50
C GLY A 60 -4.07 3.40 1.93
N LEU A 61 -4.48 4.48 2.60
CA LEU A 61 -4.38 4.62 4.02
C LEU A 61 -5.10 3.41 4.61
N LEU A 62 -4.32 2.52 5.22
CA LEU A 62 -4.83 1.47 6.08
C LEU A 62 -5.92 2.10 6.94
N LYS A 63 -7.07 1.43 7.04
CA LYS A 63 -8.26 1.95 7.72
C LYS A 63 -7.91 2.56 9.08
N GLU A 64 -6.96 1.94 9.77
CA GLU A 64 -6.37 2.36 11.04
C GLU A 64 -5.66 3.72 10.97
N ILE A 65 -4.94 4.03 9.88
CA ILE A 65 -4.26 5.33 9.67
C ILE A 65 -5.27 6.46 9.48
N ASN A 66 -6.32 6.24 8.68
CA ASN A 66 -7.38 7.23 8.51
C ASN A 66 -8.18 7.42 9.81
N GLN A 67 -8.39 6.34 10.58
CA GLN A 67 -9.04 6.42 11.89
C GLN A 67 -8.20 7.19 12.92
N ILE A 68 -6.88 6.94 13.01
CA ILE A 68 -6.01 7.65 13.95
C ILE A 68 -5.88 9.13 13.59
N GLU A 69 -5.83 9.48 12.30
CA GLU A 69 -5.79 10.87 11.84
C GLU A 69 -7.08 11.62 12.25
N ARG A 70 -8.25 11.02 12.03
CA ARG A 70 -9.54 11.59 12.45
C ARG A 70 -9.62 11.74 13.97
N SER A 71 -9.25 10.71 14.72
CA SER A 71 -9.27 10.75 16.18
C SER A 71 -8.29 11.79 16.72
N SER A 72 -7.10 11.93 16.13
CA SER A 72 -6.13 12.97 16.50
C SER A 72 -6.66 14.37 16.25
N ARG A 73 -7.35 14.59 15.13
CA ARG A 73 -7.96 15.89 14.80
C ARG A 73 -9.08 16.25 15.77
N LEU A 74 -9.98 15.31 16.06
CA LEU A 74 -11.06 15.48 17.03
C LEU A 74 -10.52 15.77 18.43
N MET A 75 -9.43 15.10 18.83
CA MET A 75 -8.76 15.39 20.10
C MET A 75 -8.16 16.80 20.14
N GLY A 76 -7.58 17.29 19.04
CA GLY A 76 -7.09 18.67 18.95
C GLY A 76 -8.21 19.69 19.13
N GLU A 77 -9.32 19.52 18.42
CA GLU A 77 -10.51 20.38 18.57
C GLU A 77 -11.09 20.35 20.00
N LEU A 78 -10.97 19.22 20.68
CA LEU A 78 -11.38 19.06 22.07
C LEU A 78 -10.47 19.84 23.02
N VAL A 79 -9.15 19.74 22.85
CA VAL A 79 -8.17 20.49 23.67
C VAL A 79 -8.38 22.00 23.54
N ASP A 80 -8.69 22.49 22.33
CA ASP A 80 -8.91 23.91 22.06
C ASP A 80 -10.25 24.44 22.62
N SER A 81 -11.23 23.56 22.85
CA SER A 81 -12.58 23.94 23.30
C SER A 81 -12.84 23.72 24.79
N VAL A 82 -11.93 23.03 25.50
CA VAL A 82 -12.02 22.77 26.93
C VAL A 82 -11.66 24.02 27.73
N GLN A 83 -12.64 24.54 28.49
CA GLN A 83 -12.41 25.51 29.56
C GLN A 83 -12.76 24.89 30.90
N PHE A 84 -11.89 25.11 31.89
CA PHE A 84 -12.06 24.56 33.22
C PHE A 84 -12.78 25.55 34.16
N PRO A 85 -13.60 25.06 35.11
CA PRO A 85 -13.95 23.65 35.34
C PRO A 85 -14.94 23.11 34.29
N LEU A 86 -14.79 21.83 33.92
CA LEU A 86 -15.66 21.16 32.96
C LEU A 86 -17.01 20.81 33.59
N SER A 87 -18.07 20.83 32.78
CA SER A 87 -19.36 20.22 33.17
C SER A 87 -19.26 18.70 33.07
N GLU A 88 -20.06 18.00 33.88
CA GLU A 88 -20.10 16.53 33.92
C GLU A 88 -20.35 15.91 32.53
N GLU A 89 -21.26 16.49 31.74
CA GLU A 89 -21.52 16.06 30.35
C GLU A 89 -20.29 16.19 29.44
N LYS A 90 -19.52 17.27 29.59
CA LYS A 90 -18.28 17.47 28.80
C LYS A 90 -17.19 16.51 29.26
N GLU A 91 -17.10 16.24 30.55
CA GLU A 91 -16.13 15.28 31.09
C GLU A 91 -16.40 13.86 30.58
N VAL A 92 -17.66 13.42 30.56
CA VAL A 92 -18.05 12.13 29.98
C VAL A 92 -17.70 12.07 28.49
N GLY A 93 -18.04 13.10 27.72
CA GLY A 93 -17.71 13.16 26.29
C GLY A 93 -16.20 13.12 26.02
N VAL A 94 -15.39 13.80 26.83
CA VAL A 94 -13.92 13.74 26.73
C VAL A 94 -13.41 12.32 27.01
N ARG A 95 -13.92 11.67 28.06
CA ARG A 95 -13.54 10.31 28.42
C ARG A 95 -13.85 9.31 27.30
N GLU A 96 -15.05 9.37 26.72
CA GLU A 96 -15.44 8.50 25.60
C GLU A 96 -14.52 8.66 24.39
N ARG A 97 -14.17 9.90 24.04
CA ARG A 97 -13.26 10.18 22.90
C ARG A 97 -11.84 9.67 23.14
N VAL A 98 -11.34 9.81 24.36
CA VAL A 98 -10.02 9.25 24.74
C VAL A 98 -10.04 7.72 24.69
N GLU A 99 -11.13 7.09 25.13
CA GLU A 99 -11.30 5.64 25.01
C GLU A 99 -11.38 5.17 23.55
N GLU A 100 -12.09 5.89 22.68
CA GLU A 100 -12.12 5.62 21.23
C GLU A 100 -10.71 5.69 20.62
N LEU A 101 -9.92 6.73 20.95
CA LEU A 101 -8.54 6.86 20.50
C LEU A 101 -7.68 5.69 20.99
N GLY A 102 -7.84 5.29 22.26
CA GLY A 102 -7.14 4.15 22.84
C GLY A 102 -7.40 2.85 22.08
N LYS A 103 -8.65 2.60 21.67
CA LYS A 103 -9.01 1.43 20.86
C LYS A 103 -8.34 1.45 19.48
N VAL A 104 -8.28 2.61 18.82
CA VAL A 104 -7.61 2.76 17.52
C VAL A 104 -6.09 2.55 17.66
N HIS A 105 -5.49 3.11 18.71
CA HIS A 105 -4.06 2.92 19.00
C HIS A 105 -3.72 1.44 19.22
N GLU A 106 -4.51 0.71 20.02
CA GLU A 106 -4.30 -0.72 20.24
C GLU A 106 -4.50 -1.54 18.96
N ALA A 107 -5.51 -1.22 18.16
CA ALA A 107 -5.70 -1.87 16.86
C ALA A 107 -4.49 -1.66 15.93
N LEU A 108 -3.96 -0.44 15.89
CA LEU A 108 -2.77 -0.11 15.10
C LEU A 108 -1.55 -0.89 15.60
N LYS A 109 -1.27 -0.86 16.90
CA LYS A 109 -0.15 -1.58 17.53
C LYS A 109 -0.20 -3.07 17.22
N ASN A 110 -1.38 -3.70 17.39
CA ASN A 110 -1.56 -5.13 17.12
C ASN A 110 -1.47 -5.48 15.63
N GLY A 111 -1.80 -4.54 14.74
CA GLY A 111 -1.74 -4.72 13.29
C GLY A 111 -0.36 -4.48 12.67
N LEU A 112 0.46 -3.63 13.29
CA LEU A 112 1.77 -3.24 12.76
C LEU A 112 2.78 -4.39 12.78
N ASP A 113 2.87 -5.16 13.86
CA ASP A 113 3.84 -6.26 13.96
C ASP A 113 3.62 -7.36 12.89
N PRO A 114 2.38 -7.85 12.65
CA PRO A 114 2.11 -8.74 11.52
C PRO A 114 2.36 -8.09 10.16
N PHE A 115 2.07 -6.80 10.02
CA PHE A 115 2.28 -6.07 8.77
C PHE A 115 3.77 -5.97 8.43
N GLU A 116 4.61 -5.55 9.38
CA GLU A 116 6.06 -5.47 9.19
C GLU A 116 6.65 -6.83 8.79
N ARG A 117 6.24 -7.90 9.48
CA ARG A 117 6.68 -9.26 9.15
C ARG A 117 6.34 -9.66 7.71
N LYS A 118 5.13 -9.35 7.24
CA LYS A 118 4.71 -9.61 5.85
C LYS A 118 5.51 -8.77 4.85
N VAL A 119 5.73 -7.49 5.14
CA VAL A 119 6.55 -6.61 4.29
C VAL A 119 7.97 -7.16 4.16
N ARG A 120 8.58 -7.57 5.28
CA ARG A 120 9.91 -8.18 5.33
C ARG A 120 9.96 -9.49 4.55
N GLU A 121 8.95 -10.34 4.68
CA GLU A 121 8.83 -11.59 3.92
C GLU A 121 8.76 -11.34 2.41
N VAL A 122 7.93 -10.40 1.97
CA VAL A 122 7.81 -10.02 0.55
C VAL A 122 9.15 -9.48 0.04
N PHE A 123 9.84 -8.63 0.80
CA PHE A 123 11.15 -8.12 0.43
C PHE A 123 12.19 -9.24 0.29
N HIS A 124 12.24 -10.18 1.23
CA HIS A 124 13.11 -11.35 1.13
C HIS A 124 12.81 -12.19 -0.11
N ARG A 125 11.53 -12.41 -0.44
CA ARG A 125 11.12 -13.12 -1.66
C ARG A 125 11.59 -12.39 -2.93
N ILE A 126 11.41 -11.07 -2.99
CA ILE A 126 11.87 -10.23 -4.11
C ILE A 126 13.39 -10.35 -4.30
N VAL A 127 14.16 -10.21 -3.22
CA VAL A 127 15.64 -10.31 -3.27
C VAL A 127 16.07 -11.71 -3.71
N ARG A 128 15.44 -12.76 -3.18
CA ARG A 128 15.71 -14.14 -3.58
C ARG A 128 15.42 -14.36 -5.07
N SER A 129 14.23 -14.00 -5.54
CA SER A 129 13.85 -14.16 -6.95
C SER A 129 14.75 -13.38 -7.90
N ARG A 130 15.23 -12.19 -7.50
CA ARG A 130 16.24 -11.45 -8.26
C ARG A 130 17.57 -12.22 -8.33
N THR A 131 18.01 -12.80 -7.22
CA THR A 131 19.28 -13.56 -7.15
C THR A 131 19.21 -14.80 -8.03
N GLU A 132 18.14 -15.61 -7.89
CA GLU A 132 17.86 -16.78 -8.73
C GLU A 132 17.77 -16.41 -10.22
N GLY A 133 17.14 -15.26 -10.53
CA GLY A 133 17.07 -14.71 -11.88
C GLY A 133 18.44 -14.32 -12.46
N LEU A 134 19.36 -13.80 -11.65
CA LEU A 134 20.73 -13.48 -12.08
C LEU A 134 21.57 -14.74 -12.29
N GLU A 135 21.46 -15.72 -11.40
CA GLU A 135 22.18 -17.00 -11.50
C GLU A 135 21.79 -17.77 -12.76
N SER A 136 20.50 -17.82 -13.09
CA SER A 136 19.99 -18.49 -14.30
C SER A 136 20.41 -17.80 -15.61
N VAL A 137 20.71 -16.50 -15.60
CA VAL A 137 21.26 -15.78 -16.77
C VAL A 137 22.77 -16.02 -16.91
N GLY A 138 23.50 -16.14 -15.80
CA GLY A 138 24.95 -16.41 -15.81
C GLY A 138 25.34 -17.85 -16.16
N THR A 139 24.39 -18.79 -16.16
CA THR A 139 24.59 -20.20 -16.53
C THR A 139 24.04 -20.59 -17.91
N ALA A 140 23.52 -19.63 -18.68
CA ALA A 140 23.13 -19.88 -20.07
C ALA A 140 24.40 -20.05 -20.95
N PRO A 141 24.56 -21.18 -21.68
CA PRO A 141 25.68 -21.38 -22.60
C PRO A 141 25.66 -20.43 -23.81
#